data_AF-A0A367IM42-F1
#
_entry.id   AF-A0A367IM42-F1
#
_cell.length_a   1.000
_cell.length_b   1.000
_cell.length_c   1.000
_cell.angle_alpha   90.00
_cell.angle_beta   90.00
_cell.angle_gamma   90.00
#
_symmetry.space_group_name_H-M   'P 1'
#
loop_
_entity.id
_entity.type
_entity.pdbx_description
1 polymer ?
#
loop_
_entity_poly.entity_id
_entity_poly.type
_entity_poly.pdbx_seq_one_letter_code
_entity_poly.pdbx_strand_id
1 'polypeptide(L)'
;MLKHKFGPIENVVLQTTAVATATMPLAAGFVGVIPAMELMTQKDNANGPVILTAKQLILWSLAVAFFGVFFAIPLRKQAIIREKLKFPSGTATAQMISLLHEKQDPTIENSTLRRRVGASAAQDRQEQERLLGSDDFESVWSLKLRGLIASFSLSSVYTLISYFYPLINTLPIFNWLTFNLVDFRAWEWYFTPSFSYIGQGIIMGLPTTLSMLLGCIVGWGILSPMAFYAGWAPGPVDDWKTGSKGWILWISLGVMIAESCVSLLIVLARTLIRLCQHKTQYHLVGEEGAAEDAPSDQQISILITVVGLILSTISCIYLVDWVFGSDVLPKKMTLLAIFVAMFLSILGVRALGETDLNPVSGIGKISQVLFAGFIPGNILANLIAGGIAEA
;
A
#
# COMPACT_ATOMS: atom_id res chain seq x y z
N MET A 1 -26.52 -22.12 13.16
CA MET A 1 -27.00 -20.77 13.51
C MET A 1 -26.01 -20.15 14.49
N LEU A 2 -25.60 -18.89 14.28
CA LEU A 2 -24.69 -18.17 15.19
C LEU A 2 -25.37 -17.92 16.54
N LYS A 3 -24.61 -17.96 17.64
CA LYS A 3 -25.11 -17.68 19.01
C LYS A 3 -25.56 -16.22 19.20
N HIS A 4 -25.00 -15.31 18.41
CA HIS A 4 -25.35 -13.89 18.40
C HIS A 4 -25.74 -13.46 16.98
N LYS A 5 -26.61 -12.45 16.88
CA LYS A 5 -26.98 -11.85 15.59
C LYS A 5 -25.75 -11.16 14.98
N PHE A 6 -25.50 -11.43 13.70
CA PHE A 6 -24.43 -10.78 12.95
C PHE A 6 -24.75 -9.30 12.76
N GLY A 7 -23.94 -8.42 13.35
CA GLY A 7 -24.12 -6.98 13.33
C GLY A 7 -22.97 -6.23 12.67
N PRO A 8 -23.02 -4.89 12.67
CA PRO A 8 -22.00 -4.04 12.07
C PRO A 8 -20.59 -4.27 12.61
N ILE A 9 -20.47 -4.56 13.90
CA ILE A 9 -19.17 -4.75 14.57
C ILE A 9 -18.53 -6.05 14.07
N GLU A 10 -19.30 -7.14 14.02
CA GLU A 10 -18.83 -8.41 13.48
C GLU A 10 -18.45 -8.28 12.00
N ASN A 11 -19.20 -7.48 11.24
CA ASN A 11 -18.91 -7.22 9.83
C ASN A 11 -17.61 -6.42 9.64
N VAL A 12 -17.37 -5.39 10.46
CA VAL A 12 -16.10 -4.64 10.47
C VAL A 12 -14.93 -5.56 10.79
N VAL A 13 -15.06 -6.44 11.79
CA VAL A 13 -14.01 -7.39 12.17
C VAL A 13 -13.72 -8.38 11.02
N LEU A 14 -14.77 -8.92 10.39
CA LEU A 14 -14.65 -9.84 9.26
C LEU A 14 -13.95 -9.16 8.06
N GLN A 15 -14.41 -7.97 7.69
CA GLN A 15 -13.85 -7.19 6.59
C GLN A 15 -12.39 -6.81 6.86
N THR A 16 -12.08 -6.33 8.05
CA THR A 16 -10.71 -5.94 8.44
C THR A 16 -9.78 -7.16 8.41
N THR A 17 -10.24 -8.30 8.90
CA THR A 17 -9.45 -9.55 8.91
C THR A 17 -9.20 -10.06 7.48
N ALA A 18 -10.22 -10.03 6.62
CA ALA A 18 -10.09 -10.42 5.22
C ALA A 18 -9.12 -9.51 4.45
N VAL A 19 -9.26 -8.18 4.62
CA VAL A 19 -8.37 -7.19 4.00
C VAL A 19 -6.94 -7.36 4.51
N ALA A 20 -6.72 -7.46 5.83
CA ALA A 20 -5.40 -7.67 6.41
C ALA A 20 -4.73 -8.94 5.85
N THR A 21 -5.48 -10.03 5.74
CA THR A 21 -4.95 -11.30 5.17
C THR A 21 -4.57 -11.14 3.69
N ALA A 22 -5.37 -10.40 2.92
CA ALA A 22 -5.13 -10.18 1.50
C ALA A 22 -3.97 -9.22 1.22
N THR A 23 -3.79 -8.18 2.05
CA THR A 23 -2.75 -7.15 1.84
C THR A 23 -1.43 -7.48 2.54
N MET A 24 -1.42 -8.41 3.49
CA MET A 24 -0.22 -8.80 4.23
C MET A 24 0.97 -9.20 3.34
N PRO A 25 0.83 -9.95 2.23
CA PRO A 25 1.96 -10.29 1.38
C PRO A 25 2.66 -9.05 0.79
N LEU A 26 1.90 -8.00 0.49
CA LEU A 26 2.45 -6.74 -0.01
C LEU A 26 3.19 -6.01 1.11
N ALA A 27 2.56 -5.87 2.28
CA ALA A 27 3.18 -5.22 3.45
C ALA A 27 4.45 -5.96 3.94
N ALA A 28 4.45 -7.29 3.93
CA ALA A 28 5.61 -8.11 4.28
C ALA A 28 6.71 -8.11 3.20
N GLY A 29 6.56 -7.37 2.10
CA GLY A 29 7.58 -7.24 1.06
C GLY A 29 7.75 -8.47 0.17
N PHE A 30 6.75 -9.35 0.06
CA PHE A 30 6.84 -10.57 -0.76
C PHE A 30 6.84 -10.29 -2.27
N VAL A 31 6.49 -9.06 -2.65
CA VAL A 31 6.48 -8.60 -4.05
C VAL A 31 7.75 -7.79 -4.39
N GLY A 32 8.55 -7.41 -3.39
CA GLY A 32 9.70 -6.51 -3.56
C GLY A 32 10.95 -6.99 -2.84
N VAL A 33 10.99 -6.81 -1.52
CA VAL A 33 12.18 -7.08 -0.69
C VAL A 33 12.59 -8.55 -0.73
N ILE A 34 11.64 -9.49 -0.57
CA ILE A 34 11.97 -10.92 -0.56
C ILE A 34 12.51 -11.40 -1.92
N PRO A 35 11.83 -11.16 -3.06
CA PRO A 35 12.38 -11.53 -4.36
C PRO A 35 13.71 -10.84 -4.69
N ALA A 36 13.90 -9.59 -4.26
CA ALA A 36 15.16 -8.89 -4.46
C ALA A 36 16.34 -9.60 -3.78
N MET A 37 16.12 -10.16 -2.58
CA MET A 37 17.13 -10.95 -1.87
C MET A 37 17.45 -12.28 -2.57
N GLU A 38 16.46 -12.91 -3.18
CA GLU A 38 16.64 -14.16 -3.95
C GLU A 38 17.43 -13.94 -5.25
N LEU A 39 17.35 -12.73 -5.82
CA LEU A 39 18.04 -12.36 -7.06
C LEU A 39 19.46 -11.81 -6.85
N MET A 40 19.95 -11.73 -5.60
CA MET A 40 21.29 -11.19 -5.30
C MET A 40 22.41 -12.12 -5.83
N THR A 41 23.47 -11.51 -6.37
CA THR A 41 24.66 -12.26 -6.81
C THR A 41 25.75 -12.26 -5.73
N GLN A 42 26.77 -13.13 -5.88
CA GLN A 42 27.94 -13.15 -4.99
C GLN A 42 28.72 -11.82 -4.95
N LYS A 43 28.54 -10.95 -5.95
CA LYS A 43 29.12 -9.61 -5.97
C LYS A 43 28.33 -8.63 -5.09
N ASP A 44 27.03 -8.87 -4.93
CA ASP A 44 26.10 -8.02 -4.18
C ASP A 44 26.03 -8.43 -2.69
N ASN A 45 26.22 -9.72 -2.43
CA ASN A 45 26.34 -10.29 -1.08
C ASN A 45 27.39 -11.41 -1.09
N ALA A 46 28.35 -11.39 -0.17
CA ALA A 46 29.42 -12.39 -0.09
C ALA A 46 28.89 -13.82 0.05
N ASN A 47 27.73 -13.98 0.70
CA ASN A 47 27.08 -15.28 0.91
C ASN A 47 26.14 -15.69 -0.25
N GLY A 48 26.02 -14.87 -1.30
CA GLY A 48 25.15 -15.11 -2.44
C GLY A 48 23.67 -14.79 -2.18
N PRO A 49 22.74 -15.36 -2.97
CA PRO A 49 21.31 -15.12 -2.85
C PRO A 49 20.76 -15.63 -1.51
N VAL A 50 19.85 -14.87 -0.90
CA VAL A 50 19.23 -15.24 0.38
C VAL A 50 17.84 -15.79 0.11
N ILE A 51 17.72 -17.12 0.20
CA ILE A 51 16.45 -17.82 0.03
C ILE A 51 15.92 -18.17 1.42
N LEU A 52 14.81 -17.54 1.81
CA LEU A 52 14.18 -17.76 3.10
C LEU A 52 13.29 -19.01 3.05
N THR A 53 13.41 -19.85 4.06
CA THR A 53 12.49 -20.98 4.25
C THR A 53 11.08 -20.47 4.60
N ALA A 54 10.05 -21.29 4.35
CA ALA A 54 8.67 -20.97 4.73
C ALA A 54 8.53 -20.56 6.22
N LYS A 55 9.32 -21.18 7.10
CA LYS A 55 9.35 -20.82 8.53
C LYS A 55 9.91 -19.41 8.74
N GLN A 56 11.00 -19.05 8.06
CA GLN A 56 11.59 -17.71 8.12
C GLN A 56 10.65 -16.65 7.55
N LEU A 57 9.94 -16.94 6.46
CA LEU A 57 8.94 -16.04 5.89
C LEU A 57 7.78 -15.79 6.85
N ILE A 58 7.26 -16.84 7.49
CA ILE A 58 6.21 -16.71 8.51
C ILE A 58 6.71 -15.84 9.68
N LEU A 59 7.91 -16.10 10.19
CA LEU A 59 8.46 -15.36 11.32
C LEU A 59 8.76 -13.90 10.97
N TRP A 60 9.24 -13.63 9.76
CA TRP A 60 9.39 -12.27 9.23
C TRP A 60 8.04 -11.54 9.17
N SER A 61 7.02 -12.15 8.59
CA SER A 61 5.67 -11.55 8.51
C SER A 61 5.09 -11.29 9.89
N LEU A 62 5.29 -12.20 10.86
CA LEU A 62 4.87 -12.00 12.24
C LEU A 62 5.62 -10.84 12.91
N ALA A 63 6.93 -10.72 12.68
CA ALA A 63 7.75 -9.65 13.24
C ALA A 63 7.22 -8.27 12.85
N VAL A 64 7.01 -8.05 11.56
CA VAL A 64 6.53 -6.75 11.05
C VAL A 64 5.04 -6.52 11.36
N ALA A 65 4.19 -7.56 11.28
CA ALA A 65 2.76 -7.45 11.60
C ALA A 65 2.51 -7.01 13.05
N PHE A 66 3.10 -7.73 14.02
CA PHE A 66 2.84 -7.45 15.42
C PHE A 66 3.32 -6.06 15.82
N PHE A 67 4.50 -5.67 15.32
CA PHE A 67 5.01 -4.32 15.53
C PHE A 67 4.04 -3.27 14.96
N GLY A 68 3.63 -3.40 13.70
CA GLY A 68 2.72 -2.46 13.04
C GLY A 68 1.37 -2.32 13.75
N VAL A 69 0.76 -3.44 14.18
CA VAL A 69 -0.54 -3.44 14.87
C VAL A 69 -0.49 -2.66 16.20
N PHE A 70 0.53 -2.90 17.03
CA PHE A 70 0.65 -2.18 18.31
C PHE A 70 1.02 -0.71 18.11
N PHE A 71 1.79 -0.38 17.07
CA PHE A 71 2.12 1.01 16.75
C PHE A 71 0.94 1.79 16.14
N ALA A 72 -0.01 1.13 15.48
CA ALA A 72 -1.20 1.78 14.94
C ALA A 72 -2.14 2.36 16.02
N ILE A 73 -2.15 1.78 17.24
CA ILE A 73 -3.03 2.21 18.34
C ILE A 73 -2.80 3.67 18.77
N PRO A 74 -1.57 4.14 19.06
CA PRO A 74 -1.34 5.56 19.36
C PRO A 74 -1.68 6.47 18.18
N LEU A 75 -1.45 6.02 16.94
CA LEU A 75 -1.79 6.80 15.74
C LEU A 75 -3.30 7.02 15.60
N ARG A 76 -4.14 6.05 15.98
CA ARG A 76 -5.61 6.20 16.02
C ARG A 76 -6.03 7.43 16.83
N LYS A 77 -5.48 7.60 18.04
CA LYS A 77 -5.87 8.73 18.90
C LYS A 77 -5.54 10.07 18.26
N GLN A 78 -4.41 10.16 17.57
CA GLN A 78 -4.01 11.39 16.91
C GLN A 78 -4.79 11.61 15.60
N ALA A 79 -4.81 10.64 14.69
CA ALA A 79 -5.34 10.78 13.34
C ALA A 79 -6.88 10.75 13.27
N ILE A 80 -7.53 9.90 14.08
CA ILE A 80 -8.99 9.68 14.02
C ILE A 80 -9.70 10.57 15.06
N ILE A 81 -9.26 10.55 16.32
CA ILE A 81 -9.99 11.25 17.40
C ILE A 81 -9.69 12.76 17.40
N ARG A 82 -8.40 13.14 17.42
CA ARG A 82 -7.99 14.55 17.51
C ARG A 82 -8.06 15.27 16.17
N GLU A 83 -7.41 14.72 15.14
CA GLU A 83 -7.30 15.36 13.83
C GLU A 83 -8.54 15.12 12.95
N LYS A 84 -9.36 14.10 13.25
CA LYS A 84 -10.56 13.72 12.47
C LYS A 84 -10.30 13.69 10.96
N LEU A 85 -9.22 13.03 10.56
CA LEU A 85 -8.90 12.84 9.14
C LEU A 85 -10.03 12.07 8.45
N LYS A 86 -10.21 12.31 7.14
CA LYS A 86 -11.40 11.85 6.40
C LYS A 86 -11.43 10.35 6.15
N PHE A 87 -10.27 9.72 5.96
CA PHE A 87 -10.12 8.31 5.57
C PHE A 87 -11.19 7.86 4.54
N PRO A 88 -11.13 8.35 3.29
CA PRO A 88 -12.23 8.24 2.33
C PRO A 88 -12.78 6.82 2.13
N SER A 89 -11.92 5.82 1.91
CA SER A 89 -12.36 4.43 1.75
C SER A 89 -12.90 3.83 3.05
N GLY A 90 -12.30 4.16 4.19
CA GLY A 90 -12.80 3.75 5.52
C GLY A 90 -14.20 4.29 5.78
N THR A 91 -14.45 5.56 5.46
CA THR A 91 -15.76 6.20 5.59
C THR A 91 -16.79 5.58 4.65
N ALA A 92 -16.43 5.35 3.38
CA ALA A 92 -17.31 4.67 2.42
C ALA A 92 -17.66 3.23 2.86
N THR A 93 -16.68 2.50 3.40
CA THR A 93 -16.90 1.15 3.96
C THR A 93 -17.84 1.19 5.16
N ALA A 94 -17.66 2.15 6.07
CA ALA A 94 -18.55 2.34 7.22
C ALA A 94 -20.00 2.64 6.78
N GLN A 95 -20.18 3.51 5.78
CA GLN A 95 -21.51 3.79 5.20
C GLN A 95 -22.16 2.53 4.62
N MET A 96 -21.40 1.74 3.85
CA MET A 96 -21.89 0.47 3.29
C MET A 96 -22.30 -0.54 4.36
N ILE A 97 -21.51 -0.68 5.43
CA ILE A 97 -21.83 -1.57 6.55
C ILE A 97 -23.09 -1.08 7.28
N SER A 98 -23.23 0.22 7.51
CA SER A 98 -24.42 0.78 8.15
C SER A 98 -25.68 0.55 7.33
N LEU A 99 -25.60 0.73 6.00
CA LEU A 99 -26.71 0.44 5.08
C LEU A 99 -27.09 -1.05 5.11
N LEU A 100 -26.10 -1.96 5.14
CA LEU A 100 -26.33 -3.41 5.16
C LEU A 100 -26.99 -3.91 6.46
N HIS A 101 -26.86 -3.16 7.55
CA HIS A 101 -27.43 -3.52 8.85
C HIS A 101 -28.60 -2.62 9.27
N GLU A 102 -29.18 -1.84 8.34
CA GLU A 102 -30.31 -0.93 8.58
C GLU A 102 -30.07 0.02 9.78
N LYS A 103 -28.81 0.38 10.06
CA LYS A 103 -28.47 1.36 11.10
C LYS A 103 -28.34 2.75 10.48
N GLN A 104 -28.69 3.78 11.27
CA GLN A 104 -28.46 5.17 10.88
C GLN A 104 -26.99 5.40 10.49
N ASP A 105 -26.79 6.14 9.41
CA ASP A 105 -25.48 6.46 8.87
C ASP A 105 -24.65 7.26 9.91
N PRO A 106 -23.47 6.76 10.34
CA PRO A 106 -22.63 7.42 11.35
C PRO A 106 -22.08 8.78 10.87
N THR A 107 -22.11 9.06 9.57
CA THR A 107 -21.74 10.39 9.04
C THR A 107 -22.87 11.42 9.19
N ILE A 108 -24.12 10.98 9.33
CA ILE A 108 -25.28 11.87 9.46
C ILE A 108 -25.40 12.42 10.89
N GLU A 109 -25.01 11.68 11.92
CA GLU A 109 -25.04 12.16 13.32
C GLU A 109 -24.18 13.41 13.54
N ASN A 110 -23.03 13.51 12.86
CA ASN A 110 -22.20 14.72 12.87
C ASN A 110 -22.80 15.89 12.05
N SER A 111 -23.74 15.60 11.15
CA SER A 111 -24.41 16.61 10.31
C SER A 111 -25.67 17.19 10.96
N THR A 112 -26.29 16.51 11.94
CA THR A 112 -27.52 16.98 12.60
C THR A 112 -27.28 18.21 13.48
N LEU A 113 -26.08 18.38 14.03
CA LEU A 113 -25.68 19.62 14.71
C LEU A 113 -25.36 20.77 13.74
N ARG A 114 -25.12 20.48 12.45
CA ARG A 114 -24.72 21.50 11.46
C ARG A 114 -25.77 21.78 10.38
N ARG A 115 -26.90 21.06 10.37
CA ARG A 115 -27.91 21.16 9.31
C ARG A 115 -29.34 21.26 9.86
N ARG A 116 -29.58 22.24 10.72
CA ARG A 116 -30.89 22.93 10.69
C ARG A 116 -30.91 23.78 9.43
N VAL A 117 -31.43 23.21 8.33
CA VAL A 117 -32.12 23.84 7.17
C VAL A 117 -32.01 22.87 5.99
N GLY A 118 -33.16 22.40 5.50
CA GLY A 118 -33.30 21.86 4.14
C GLY A 118 -34.10 20.56 4.05
N ALA A 119 -35.28 20.64 3.43
CA ALA A 119 -36.20 19.55 3.11
C ALA A 119 -35.63 18.41 2.19
N SER A 120 -34.35 18.47 1.82
CA SER A 120 -33.68 17.49 0.95
C SER A 120 -33.35 16.17 1.67
N ALA A 121 -33.05 16.21 2.98
CA ALA A 121 -32.63 15.02 3.73
C ALA A 121 -33.77 14.01 3.97
N ALA A 122 -35.02 14.45 3.94
CA ALA A 122 -36.18 13.57 4.02
C ALA A 122 -36.46 12.86 2.69
N GLN A 123 -36.15 13.52 1.57
CA GLN A 123 -36.32 13.00 0.22
C GLN A 123 -35.25 11.94 -0.12
N ASP A 124 -33.99 12.20 0.23
CA ASP A 124 -32.90 11.22 0.10
C ASP A 124 -33.15 9.98 0.97
N ARG A 125 -33.71 10.16 2.18
CA ARG A 125 -34.09 9.08 3.10
C ARG A 125 -35.19 8.18 2.52
N GLN A 126 -36.18 8.75 1.84
CA GLN A 126 -37.30 8.01 1.25
C GLN A 126 -36.91 7.25 -0.04
N GLU A 127 -35.98 7.79 -0.82
CA GLU A 127 -35.41 7.13 -2.01
C GLU A 127 -34.56 5.92 -1.60
N GLN A 128 -33.77 6.07 -0.53
CA GLN A 128 -32.84 5.05 -0.04
C GLN A 128 -33.57 3.89 0.68
N GLU A 129 -34.64 4.17 1.43
CA GLU A 129 -35.53 3.15 2.02
C GLU A 129 -36.29 2.33 0.94
N ARG A 130 -36.62 2.93 -0.20
CA ARG A 130 -37.26 2.21 -1.34
C ARG A 130 -36.30 1.27 -2.07
N LEU A 131 -35.02 1.60 -2.14
CA LEU A 131 -33.98 0.77 -2.77
C LEU A 131 -33.55 -0.42 -1.88
N LEU A 132 -33.69 -0.31 -0.56
CA LEU A 132 -33.31 -1.36 0.40
C LEU A 132 -34.38 -2.46 0.56
N GLY A 133 -35.64 -2.19 0.20
CA GLY A 133 -36.76 -3.11 0.39
C GLY A 133 -37.30 -3.80 -0.88
N SER A 134 -36.65 -3.62 -2.03
CA SER A 134 -37.12 -4.19 -3.30
C SER A 134 -36.42 -5.51 -3.65
N ASP A 135 -37.17 -6.46 -4.23
CA ASP A 135 -36.63 -7.68 -4.89
C ASP A 135 -35.48 -7.35 -5.87
N ASP A 136 -35.45 -6.11 -6.35
CA ASP A 136 -34.43 -5.57 -7.23
C ASP A 136 -33.04 -5.55 -6.57
N PHE A 137 -32.92 -5.25 -5.27
CA PHE A 137 -31.63 -5.25 -4.58
C PHE A 137 -31.02 -6.65 -4.47
N GLU A 138 -31.82 -7.64 -4.09
CA GLU A 138 -31.35 -9.03 -3.94
C GLU A 138 -30.98 -9.63 -5.32
N SER A 139 -31.77 -9.30 -6.35
CA SER A 139 -31.45 -9.68 -7.73
C SER A 139 -30.14 -9.03 -8.21
N VAL A 140 -29.95 -7.73 -7.97
CA VAL A 140 -28.75 -6.97 -8.32
C VAL A 140 -27.53 -7.48 -7.56
N TRP A 141 -27.67 -7.80 -6.27
CA TRP A 141 -26.61 -8.39 -5.46
C TRP A 141 -26.19 -9.75 -6.00
N SER A 142 -27.16 -10.64 -6.28
CA SER A 142 -26.89 -11.96 -6.82
C SER A 142 -26.21 -11.89 -8.20
N LEU A 143 -26.61 -10.91 -9.04
CA LEU A 143 -26.02 -10.68 -10.35
C LEU A 143 -24.58 -10.15 -10.24
N LYS A 144 -24.33 -9.18 -9.33
CA LYS A 144 -22.99 -8.66 -9.03
C LYS A 144 -22.08 -9.75 -8.48
N LEU A 145 -22.58 -10.59 -7.57
CA LEU A 145 -21.81 -11.70 -7.00
C LEU A 145 -21.49 -12.77 -8.05
N ARG A 146 -22.45 -13.12 -8.92
CA ARG A 146 -22.20 -14.02 -10.05
C ARG A 146 -21.20 -13.43 -11.04
N GLY A 147 -21.31 -12.14 -11.35
CA GLY A 147 -20.34 -11.42 -12.17
C GLY A 147 -18.94 -11.46 -11.57
N LEU A 148 -18.81 -11.17 -10.28
CA LEU A 148 -17.54 -11.23 -9.55
C LEU A 148 -16.93 -12.63 -9.59
N ILE A 149 -17.71 -13.67 -9.27
CA ILE A 149 -17.24 -15.06 -9.30
C ILE A 149 -16.85 -15.48 -10.71
N ALA A 150 -17.63 -15.09 -11.73
CA ALA A 150 -17.33 -15.39 -13.13
C ALA A 150 -16.04 -14.70 -13.60
N SER A 151 -15.89 -13.40 -13.34
CA SER A 151 -14.68 -12.63 -13.68
C SER A 151 -13.45 -13.15 -12.91
N PHE A 152 -13.60 -13.48 -11.63
CA PHE A 152 -12.54 -14.07 -10.81
C PHE A 152 -12.12 -15.44 -11.38
N SER A 153 -13.08 -16.30 -11.71
CA SER A 153 -12.81 -17.62 -12.27
C SER A 153 -12.13 -17.51 -13.64
N LEU A 154 -12.62 -16.62 -14.51
CA LEU A 154 -12.02 -16.37 -15.82
C LEU A 154 -10.58 -15.86 -15.70
N SER A 155 -10.34 -14.86 -14.84
CA SER A 155 -8.99 -14.32 -14.60
C SER A 155 -8.04 -15.37 -14.01
N SER A 156 -8.53 -16.18 -13.05
CA SER A 156 -7.74 -17.25 -12.42
C SER A 156 -7.37 -18.34 -13.42
N VAL A 157 -8.34 -18.80 -14.22
CA VAL A 157 -8.12 -19.81 -15.27
C VAL A 157 -7.16 -19.28 -16.33
N TYR A 158 -7.33 -18.04 -16.78
CA TYR A 158 -6.40 -17.40 -17.73
C TYR A 158 -4.97 -17.37 -17.17
N THR A 159 -4.81 -16.95 -15.91
CA THR A 159 -3.49 -16.89 -15.26
C THR A 159 -2.83 -18.26 -15.16
N LEU A 160 -3.60 -19.32 -14.83
CA LEU A 160 -3.10 -20.70 -14.83
C LEU A 160 -2.69 -21.17 -16.23
N ILE A 161 -3.49 -20.87 -17.26
CA ILE A 161 -3.15 -21.23 -18.65
C ILE A 161 -1.88 -20.51 -19.09
N SER A 162 -1.75 -19.20 -18.81
CA SER A 162 -0.57 -18.40 -19.12
C SER A 162 0.71 -18.92 -18.45
N TYR A 163 0.60 -19.57 -17.29
CA TYR A 163 1.74 -20.23 -16.64
C TYR A 163 2.24 -21.45 -17.45
N PHE A 164 1.33 -22.29 -17.97
CA PHE A 164 1.69 -23.46 -18.79
C PHE A 164 2.07 -23.09 -20.24
N TYR A 165 1.54 -21.99 -20.76
CA TYR A 165 1.78 -21.51 -22.13
C TYR A 165 2.31 -20.06 -22.12
N PRO A 166 3.61 -19.85 -21.79
CA PRO A 166 4.19 -18.50 -21.69
C PRO A 166 4.13 -17.69 -22.98
N LEU A 167 3.99 -18.32 -24.15
CA LEU A 167 3.84 -17.63 -25.43
C LEU A 167 2.62 -16.68 -25.47
N ILE A 168 1.58 -16.95 -24.67
CA ILE A 168 0.39 -16.11 -24.57
C ILE A 168 0.72 -14.75 -23.93
N ASN A 169 1.79 -14.69 -23.13
CA ASN A 169 2.21 -13.46 -22.46
C ASN A 169 3.18 -12.62 -23.30
N THR A 170 3.76 -13.17 -24.38
CA THR A 170 4.74 -12.48 -25.23
C THR A 170 4.20 -12.30 -26.65
N LEU A 171 2.99 -11.75 -26.80
CA LEU A 171 2.38 -11.59 -28.13
C LEU A 171 3.05 -10.44 -28.89
N PRO A 172 3.62 -10.69 -30.08
CA PRO A 172 4.36 -9.70 -30.86
C PRO A 172 3.41 -8.87 -31.73
N ILE A 173 2.37 -8.28 -31.13
CA ILE A 173 1.33 -7.53 -31.85
C ILE A 173 1.93 -6.33 -32.58
N PHE A 174 2.94 -5.68 -31.99
CA PHE A 174 3.60 -4.51 -32.61
C PHE A 174 4.42 -4.87 -33.85
N ASN A 175 5.10 -6.02 -33.86
CA ASN A 175 5.76 -6.55 -35.06
C ASN A 175 4.72 -6.86 -36.15
N TRP A 176 3.60 -7.49 -35.78
CA TRP A 176 2.53 -7.79 -36.71
C TRP A 176 1.90 -6.52 -37.30
N LEU A 177 1.62 -5.51 -36.47
CA LEU A 177 1.05 -4.23 -36.87
C LEU A 177 1.95 -3.44 -37.83
N THR A 178 3.27 -3.58 -37.68
CA THR A 178 4.27 -2.93 -38.55
C THR A 178 4.71 -3.78 -39.72
N PHE A 179 4.00 -4.87 -40.03
CA PHE A 179 4.34 -5.81 -41.11
C PHE A 179 5.79 -6.33 -41.02
N ASN A 180 6.32 -6.48 -39.79
CA ASN A 180 7.71 -6.84 -39.49
C ASN A 180 8.77 -5.89 -40.10
N LEU A 181 8.41 -4.64 -40.43
CA LEU A 181 9.39 -3.62 -40.87
C LEU A 181 10.31 -3.18 -39.73
N VAL A 182 9.81 -3.21 -38.50
CA VAL A 182 10.55 -2.87 -37.28
C VAL A 182 10.48 -4.06 -36.32
N ASP A 183 11.64 -4.53 -35.85
CA ASP A 183 11.67 -5.60 -34.86
C ASP A 183 11.48 -5.07 -33.44
N PHE A 184 10.22 -4.94 -33.04
CA PHE A 184 9.84 -4.53 -31.69
C PHE A 184 10.24 -5.54 -30.60
N ARG A 185 10.53 -6.81 -30.96
CA ARG A 185 11.02 -7.81 -29.99
C ARG A 185 12.42 -7.51 -29.51
N ALA A 186 13.29 -7.00 -30.38
CA ALA A 186 14.64 -6.57 -29.99
C ALA A 186 14.62 -5.46 -28.93
N TRP A 187 13.50 -4.76 -28.81
CA TRP A 187 13.25 -3.69 -27.85
C TRP A 187 12.25 -4.09 -26.76
N GLU A 188 12.02 -5.39 -26.53
CA GLU A 188 11.15 -5.89 -25.46
C GLU A 188 9.70 -5.37 -25.50
N TRP A 189 9.19 -4.96 -26.67
CA TRP A 189 7.81 -4.53 -26.83
C TRP A 189 6.89 -5.73 -27.07
N TYR A 190 6.25 -6.20 -26.00
CA TYR A 190 5.27 -7.27 -26.03
C TYR A 190 3.89 -6.78 -25.62
N PHE A 191 2.85 -7.40 -26.17
CA PHE A 191 1.51 -7.29 -25.62
C PHE A 191 1.25 -8.49 -24.71
N THR A 192 1.07 -8.23 -23.42
CA THR A 192 0.75 -9.25 -22.41
C THR A 192 -0.70 -9.04 -21.97
N PRO A 193 -1.67 -9.81 -22.50
CA PRO A 193 -3.05 -9.70 -22.05
C PRO A 193 -3.11 -10.13 -20.58
N SER A 194 -3.79 -9.35 -19.74
CA SER A 194 -4.01 -9.69 -18.33
C SER A 194 -5.32 -9.09 -17.86
N PHE A 195 -6.30 -9.93 -17.55
CA PHE A 195 -7.58 -9.48 -17.01
C PHE A 195 -7.42 -8.80 -15.64
N SER A 196 -6.39 -9.19 -14.87
CA SER A 196 -6.05 -8.51 -13.62
C SER A 196 -5.63 -7.07 -13.86
N TYR A 197 -4.78 -6.81 -14.87
CA TYR A 197 -4.36 -5.44 -15.20
C TYR A 197 -5.49 -4.61 -15.82
N ILE A 198 -6.40 -5.23 -16.58
CA ILE A 198 -7.61 -4.55 -17.07
C ILE A 198 -8.48 -4.11 -15.88
N GLY A 199 -8.73 -5.00 -14.92
CA GLY A 199 -9.47 -4.67 -13.69
C GLY A 199 -8.80 -3.56 -12.89
N GLN A 200 -7.48 -3.65 -12.68
CA GLN A 200 -6.70 -2.61 -12.01
C GLN A 200 -6.79 -1.26 -12.74
N GLY A 201 -6.71 -1.23 -14.07
CA GLY A 201 -6.83 -0.01 -14.85
C GLY A 201 -8.21 0.66 -14.74
N ILE A 202 -9.28 -0.14 -14.69
CA ILE A 202 -10.64 0.37 -14.45
C ILE A 202 -10.75 1.02 -13.06
N ILE A 203 -10.13 0.42 -12.05
CA ILE A 203 -10.12 0.94 -10.67
C ILE A 203 -9.29 2.23 -10.55
N MET A 204 -8.11 2.27 -11.17
CA MET A 204 -7.18 3.42 -11.11
C MET A 204 -7.63 4.62 -11.95
N GLY A 205 -8.52 4.39 -12.92
CA GLY A 205 -9.08 5.42 -13.80
C GLY A 205 -8.18 5.79 -14.99
N LEU A 206 -8.79 6.52 -15.93
CA LEU A 206 -8.15 6.90 -17.20
C LEU A 206 -6.91 7.82 -17.03
N PRO A 207 -6.91 8.86 -16.16
CA PRO A 207 -5.76 9.76 -16.05
C PRO A 207 -4.48 9.05 -15.60
N THR A 208 -4.61 8.13 -14.63
CA THR A 208 -3.50 7.35 -14.10
C THR A 208 -2.96 6.36 -15.13
N THR A 209 -3.86 5.63 -15.81
CA THR A 209 -3.48 4.66 -16.84
C THR A 209 -2.84 5.32 -18.06
N LEU A 210 -3.32 6.49 -18.49
CA LEU A 210 -2.69 7.27 -19.56
C LEU A 210 -1.31 7.80 -19.16
N SER A 211 -1.14 8.20 -17.89
CA SER A 211 0.15 8.66 -17.38
C SER A 211 1.17 7.52 -17.31
N MET A 212 0.74 6.31 -16.91
CA MET A 212 1.56 5.09 -16.97
C MET A 212 1.94 4.72 -18.42
N LEU A 213 0.98 4.82 -19.35
CA LEU A 213 1.24 4.58 -20.78
C LEU A 213 2.23 5.61 -21.35
N LEU A 214 2.08 6.89 -21.01
CA LEU A 214 3.01 7.94 -21.41
C LEU A 214 4.40 7.67 -20.84
N GLY A 215 4.50 7.25 -19.57
CA GLY A 215 5.75 6.83 -18.95
C GLY A 215 6.41 5.66 -19.68
N CYS A 216 5.62 4.66 -20.11
CA CYS A 216 6.10 3.54 -20.93
C CYS A 216 6.64 4.01 -22.30
N ILE A 217 5.90 4.89 -22.99
CA ILE A 217 6.34 5.43 -24.29
C ILE A 217 7.61 6.27 -24.13
N VAL A 218 7.68 7.13 -23.12
CA VAL A 218 8.86 7.97 -22.88
C VAL A 218 10.06 7.12 -22.45
N GLY A 219 9.89 6.24 -21.46
CA GLY A 219 10.96 5.38 -20.95
C GLY A 219 11.43 4.36 -21.99
N TRP A 220 10.50 3.52 -22.46
CA TRP A 220 10.84 2.37 -23.30
C TRP A 220 10.89 2.71 -24.79
N GLY A 221 10.04 3.63 -25.25
CA GLY A 221 9.96 4.01 -26.67
C GLY A 221 10.97 5.07 -27.10
N ILE A 222 11.32 6.02 -26.22
CA ILE A 222 12.20 7.15 -26.56
C ILE A 222 13.56 7.03 -25.87
N LEU A 223 13.56 6.87 -24.54
CA LEU A 223 14.78 6.86 -23.74
C LEU A 223 15.61 5.58 -23.98
N SER A 224 14.96 4.41 -24.14
CA SER A 224 15.67 3.13 -24.40
C SER A 224 16.52 3.16 -25.68
N PRO A 225 15.96 3.52 -26.86
CA PRO A 225 16.76 3.58 -28.07
C PRO A 225 17.79 4.69 -28.06
N MET A 226 17.44 5.85 -27.48
CA MET A 226 18.38 6.95 -27.33
C MET A 226 19.62 6.55 -26.52
N ALA A 227 19.45 5.84 -25.40
CA ALA A 227 20.55 5.37 -24.57
C ALA A 227 21.45 4.34 -25.28
N PHE A 228 20.85 3.45 -26.08
CA PHE A 228 21.58 2.46 -26.87
C PHE A 228 22.40 3.12 -27.99
N TYR A 229 21.77 3.95 -28.83
CA TYR A 229 22.43 4.60 -29.96
C TYR A 229 23.43 5.69 -29.55
N ALA A 230 23.23 6.35 -28.40
CA ALA A 230 24.20 7.29 -27.85
C ALA A 230 25.41 6.61 -27.18
N GLY A 231 25.40 5.27 -27.06
CA GLY A 231 26.47 4.50 -26.43
C GLY A 231 26.51 4.60 -24.91
N TRP A 232 25.43 5.07 -24.26
CA TRP A 232 25.35 5.15 -22.79
C TRP A 232 25.12 3.79 -22.16
N ALA A 233 24.43 2.89 -22.87
CA ALA A 233 24.15 1.52 -22.44
C ALA A 233 24.33 0.57 -23.64
N PRO A 234 25.58 0.13 -23.92
CA PRO A 234 25.90 -0.63 -25.14
C PRO A 234 25.54 -2.12 -25.06
N GLY A 235 25.12 -2.62 -23.89
CA GLY A 235 24.72 -4.01 -23.70
C GLY A 235 23.38 -4.35 -24.37
N PRO A 236 22.99 -5.65 -24.38
CA PRO A 236 21.67 -6.06 -24.85
C PRO A 236 20.56 -5.30 -24.11
N VAL A 237 19.47 -4.95 -24.80
CA VAL A 237 18.40 -4.11 -24.22
C VAL A 237 17.84 -4.68 -22.92
N ASP A 238 17.68 -6.00 -22.81
CA ASP A 238 17.16 -6.70 -21.63
C ASP A 238 18.18 -6.80 -20.46
N ASP A 239 19.44 -6.41 -20.66
CA ASP A 239 20.44 -6.45 -19.59
C ASP A 239 20.23 -5.29 -18.59
N TRP A 240 20.15 -5.64 -17.31
CA TRP A 240 19.98 -4.69 -16.21
C TRP A 240 21.28 -4.04 -15.74
N LYS A 241 22.46 -4.53 -16.19
CA LYS A 241 23.77 -3.94 -15.86
C LYS A 241 24.29 -3.00 -16.93
N THR A 242 24.34 -3.47 -18.18
CA THR A 242 24.98 -2.74 -19.29
C THR A 242 24.00 -2.35 -20.40
N GLY A 243 22.77 -2.84 -20.34
CA GLY A 243 21.71 -2.59 -21.30
C GLY A 243 20.83 -1.38 -20.98
N SER A 244 20.04 -0.96 -21.97
CA SER A 244 19.11 0.16 -21.84
C SER A 244 18.09 -0.03 -20.72
N LYS A 245 17.67 -1.27 -20.42
CA LYS A 245 16.82 -1.60 -19.26
C LYS A 245 17.44 -1.11 -17.96
N GLY A 246 18.70 -1.44 -17.72
CA GLY A 246 19.44 -0.98 -16.53
C GLY A 246 19.53 0.54 -16.45
N TRP A 247 19.83 1.20 -17.56
CA TRP A 247 19.93 2.66 -17.62
C TRP A 247 18.61 3.36 -17.30
N ILE A 248 17.50 2.87 -17.86
CA ILE A 248 16.16 3.40 -17.56
C ILE A 248 15.80 3.17 -16.09
N LEU A 249 16.12 2.00 -15.54
CA LEU A 249 15.87 1.70 -14.12
C LEU A 249 16.55 2.72 -13.19
N TRP A 250 17.76 3.18 -13.50
CA TRP A 250 18.43 4.23 -12.73
C TRP A 250 17.73 5.59 -12.81
N ILE A 251 17.22 5.97 -13.98
CA ILE A 251 16.41 7.19 -14.13
C ILE A 251 15.12 7.06 -13.34
N SER A 252 14.41 5.94 -13.47
CA SER A 252 13.18 5.67 -12.73
C SER A 252 13.42 5.68 -11.22
N LEU A 253 14.53 5.08 -10.75
CA LEU A 253 14.92 5.12 -9.34
C LEU A 253 15.18 6.55 -8.87
N GLY A 254 15.90 7.35 -9.65
CA GLY A 254 16.13 8.77 -9.35
C GLY A 254 14.84 9.58 -9.25
N VAL A 255 13.92 9.40 -10.21
CA VAL A 255 12.60 10.02 -10.20
C VAL A 255 11.79 9.57 -8.98
N MET A 256 11.83 8.27 -8.65
CA MET A 256 11.15 7.73 -7.48
C MET A 256 11.70 8.31 -6.17
N ILE A 257 13.02 8.38 -5.99
CA ILE A 257 13.64 8.98 -4.80
C ILE A 257 13.29 10.46 -4.72
N ALA A 258 13.36 11.20 -5.84
CA ALA A 258 13.00 12.61 -5.88
C ALA A 258 11.53 12.84 -5.50
N GLU A 259 10.61 12.04 -6.04
CA GLU A 259 9.18 12.07 -5.67
C GLU A 259 9.00 11.82 -4.19
N SER A 260 9.66 10.80 -3.64
CA SER A 260 9.53 10.44 -2.22
C SER A 260 10.08 11.53 -1.29
N CYS A 261 11.22 12.13 -1.66
CA CYS A 261 11.79 13.28 -0.95
C CYS A 261 10.87 14.51 -1.02
N VAL A 262 10.34 14.84 -2.21
CA VAL A 262 9.43 15.99 -2.40
C VAL A 262 8.12 15.78 -1.64
N SER A 263 7.54 14.57 -1.72
CA SER A 263 6.32 14.19 -1.01
C SER A 263 6.49 14.32 0.50
N LEU A 264 7.56 13.76 1.06
CA LEU A 264 7.90 13.89 2.47
C LEU A 264 8.13 15.36 2.86
N LEU A 265 8.88 16.11 2.06
CA LEU A 265 9.19 17.51 2.33
C LEU A 265 7.93 18.37 2.33
N ILE A 266 7.01 18.16 1.38
CA ILE A 266 5.73 18.89 1.33
C ILE A 266 4.89 18.58 2.56
N VAL A 267 4.78 17.31 2.96
CA VAL A 267 3.96 16.96 4.12
C VAL A 267 4.61 17.43 5.43
N LEU A 268 5.93 17.33 5.55
CA LEU A 268 6.67 17.85 6.70
C LEU A 268 6.56 19.38 6.77
N ALA A 269 6.72 20.08 5.65
CA ALA A 269 6.53 21.53 5.57
C ALA A 269 5.10 21.93 5.93
N ARG A 270 4.06 21.27 5.39
CA ARG A 270 2.66 21.51 5.77
C ARG A 270 2.44 21.27 7.26
N THR A 271 3.01 20.21 7.81
CA THR A 271 2.94 19.89 9.23
C THR A 271 3.59 20.96 10.08
N LEU A 272 4.81 21.39 9.74
CA LEU A 272 5.55 22.42 10.46
C LEU A 272 4.90 23.79 10.34
N ILE A 273 4.43 24.18 9.15
CA ILE A 273 3.69 25.44 8.93
C ILE A 273 2.43 25.45 9.79
N ARG A 274 1.66 24.34 9.83
CA ARG A 274 0.50 24.24 10.71
C ARG A 274 0.90 24.34 12.18
N LEU A 275 1.98 23.68 12.63
CA LEU A 275 2.46 23.81 14.02
C LEU A 275 2.86 25.25 14.37
N CYS A 276 3.55 25.95 13.46
CA CYS A 276 3.90 27.36 13.62
C CYS A 276 2.65 28.27 13.62
N GLN A 277 1.68 28.00 12.76
CA GLN A 277 0.40 28.74 12.71
C GLN A 277 -0.48 28.44 13.94
N HIS A 278 -0.44 27.22 14.46
CA HIS A 278 -1.19 26.82 15.66
C HIS A 278 -0.67 27.50 16.93
N LYS A 279 0.58 27.99 16.92
CA LYS A 279 1.13 28.80 18.02
C LYS A 279 0.43 30.17 18.14
N THR A 280 -0.29 30.64 17.11
CA THR A 280 -1.09 31.88 17.15
C THR A 280 -2.54 31.63 17.60
N GLN A 281 -3.06 30.40 17.53
CA GLN A 281 -4.47 30.10 17.83
C GLN A 281 -4.71 29.43 19.20
N TYR A 282 -3.64 29.19 19.99
CA TYR A 282 -3.75 28.59 21.34
C TYR A 282 -4.45 29.49 22.37
N HIS A 283 -4.72 30.76 22.06
CA HIS A 283 -5.37 31.67 23.00
C HIS A 283 -6.91 31.73 22.92
N LEU A 284 -7.57 30.99 22.01
CA LEU A 284 -9.02 31.11 21.80
C LEU A 284 -9.84 29.82 21.76
N VAL A 285 -9.22 28.64 21.89
CA VAL A 285 -9.97 27.38 22.04
C VAL A 285 -9.65 26.81 23.41
N GLY A 286 -10.37 27.34 24.40
CA GLY A 286 -10.48 26.73 25.71
C GLY A 286 -11.07 25.32 25.62
N GLU A 287 -10.89 24.57 26.71
CA GLU A 287 -11.47 23.26 26.96
C GLU A 287 -12.93 23.17 26.50
N GLU A 288 -13.18 22.61 25.31
CA GLU A 288 -14.52 22.25 24.88
C GLU A 288 -14.53 20.85 24.25
N GLY A 289 -15.17 19.94 24.97
CA GLY A 289 -15.64 18.64 24.48
C GLY A 289 -14.57 17.54 24.52
N ALA A 290 -14.72 16.59 25.44
CA ALA A 290 -14.11 15.28 25.29
C ALA A 290 -14.50 14.75 23.90
N ALA A 291 -13.53 14.66 22.99
CA ALA A 291 -13.77 14.12 21.66
C ALA A 291 -14.43 12.74 21.83
N GLU A 292 -15.61 12.58 21.25
CA GLU A 292 -16.41 11.37 21.35
C GLU A 292 -15.59 10.18 20.83
N ASP A 293 -15.13 9.33 21.75
CA ASP A 293 -14.39 8.10 21.48
C ASP A 293 -15.35 6.92 21.60
N ALA A 294 -14.91 5.74 21.15
CA ALA A 294 -15.67 4.50 21.29
C ALA A 294 -16.04 4.24 22.77
N PRO A 295 -17.13 3.49 23.05
CA PRO A 295 -17.50 3.06 24.39
C PRO A 295 -16.31 2.48 25.18
N SER A 296 -16.25 2.70 26.49
CA SER A 296 -15.09 2.31 27.32
C SER A 296 -14.77 0.82 27.30
N ASP A 297 -15.76 -0.03 27.01
CA ASP A 297 -15.62 -1.48 26.82
C ASP A 297 -14.92 -1.87 25.51
N GLN A 298 -14.89 -0.97 24.52
CA GLN A 298 -14.26 -1.18 23.21
C GLN A 298 -12.89 -0.50 23.08
N GLN A 299 -12.52 0.32 24.06
CA GLN A 299 -11.24 1.02 24.07
C GLN A 299 -10.10 0.11 24.53
N ILE A 300 -8.94 0.24 23.89
CA ILE A 300 -7.72 -0.44 24.31
C ILE A 300 -7.05 0.38 25.42
N SER A 301 -6.74 -0.27 26.54
CA SER A 301 -6.01 0.37 27.63
C SER A 301 -4.62 0.85 27.18
N ILE A 302 -4.21 2.02 27.68
CA ILE A 302 -2.88 2.56 27.43
C ILE A 302 -1.79 1.60 27.90
N LEU A 303 -2.05 0.85 28.98
CA LEU A 303 -1.10 -0.15 29.50
C LEU A 303 -0.87 -1.27 28.47
N ILE A 304 -1.95 -1.81 27.90
CA ILE A 304 -1.87 -2.86 26.87
C ILE A 304 -1.12 -2.33 25.65
N THR A 305 -1.36 -1.07 25.29
CA THR A 305 -0.69 -0.42 24.16
C THR A 305 0.81 -0.29 24.39
N VAL A 306 1.23 0.23 25.55
CA VAL A 306 2.63 0.45 25.88
C VAL A 306 3.37 -0.88 26.05
N VAL A 307 2.81 -1.81 26.83
CA VAL A 307 3.39 -3.14 27.04
C VAL A 307 3.45 -3.90 25.72
N GLY A 308 2.38 -3.87 24.94
CA GLY A 308 2.30 -4.50 23.62
C GLY A 308 3.32 -3.94 22.64
N LEU A 309 3.51 -2.61 22.59
CA LEU A 309 4.51 -1.97 21.75
C LEU A 309 5.94 -2.36 22.17
N ILE A 310 6.24 -2.36 23.47
CA ILE A 310 7.57 -2.78 23.97
C ILE A 310 7.83 -4.24 23.60
N LEU A 311 6.87 -5.13 23.88
CA LEU A 311 7.00 -6.56 23.58
C LEU A 311 7.09 -6.82 22.07
N SER A 312 6.31 -6.12 21.25
CA SER A 312 6.34 -6.29 19.79
C SER A 312 7.62 -5.73 19.17
N THR A 313 8.15 -4.61 19.67
CA THR A 313 9.47 -4.11 19.25
C THR A 313 10.58 -5.09 19.62
N ILE A 314 10.58 -5.62 20.85
CA ILE A 314 11.57 -6.62 21.28
C ILE A 314 11.44 -7.90 20.42
N SER A 315 10.22 -8.39 20.23
CA SER A 315 9.93 -9.55 19.39
C SER A 315 10.41 -9.33 17.95
N CYS A 316 10.13 -8.17 17.36
CA CYS A 316 10.58 -7.82 16.02
C CYS A 316 12.11 -7.86 15.90
N ILE A 317 12.84 -7.28 16.86
CA ILE A 317 14.31 -7.33 16.87
C ILE A 317 14.82 -8.79 16.91
N TYR A 318 14.26 -9.63 17.77
CA TYR A 318 14.70 -11.03 17.88
C TYR A 318 14.30 -11.88 16.68
N LEU A 319 13.12 -11.67 16.11
CA LEU A 319 12.66 -12.41 14.94
C LEU A 319 13.46 -12.03 13.69
N VAL A 320 13.76 -10.74 13.50
CA VAL A 320 14.64 -10.27 12.41
C VAL A 320 16.05 -10.84 12.57
N ASP A 321 16.60 -10.82 13.79
CA ASP A 321 17.88 -11.44 14.13
C ASP A 321 17.89 -12.95 13.85
N TRP A 322 16.79 -13.64 14.15
CA TRP A 322 16.66 -15.08 13.90
C TRP A 322 16.51 -15.40 12.40
N VAL A 323 15.79 -14.58 11.65
CA VAL A 323 15.54 -14.79 10.22
C VAL A 323 16.79 -14.52 9.39
N PHE A 324 17.48 -13.40 9.65
CA PHE A 324 18.58 -12.92 8.80
C PHE A 324 19.97 -13.07 9.45
N GLY A 325 20.06 -13.29 10.76
CA GLY A 325 21.31 -13.34 11.50
C GLY A 325 21.83 -11.97 11.93
N SER A 326 22.50 -11.92 13.08
CA SER A 326 23.10 -10.71 13.66
C SER A 326 24.20 -10.08 12.80
N ASP A 327 24.81 -10.88 11.93
CA ASP A 327 25.93 -10.48 11.08
C ASP A 327 25.46 -9.63 9.89
N VAL A 328 24.20 -9.82 9.46
CA VAL A 328 23.61 -9.09 8.36
C VAL A 328 23.10 -7.73 8.83
N LEU A 329 22.19 -7.74 9.80
CA LEU A 329 21.60 -6.53 10.37
C LEU A 329 21.76 -6.56 11.90
N PRO A 330 22.74 -5.82 12.45
CA PRO A 330 22.95 -5.77 13.89
C PRO A 330 21.69 -5.28 14.61
N LYS A 331 21.39 -5.83 15.80
CA LYS A 331 20.20 -5.49 16.62
C LYS A 331 19.98 -3.99 16.82
N LYS A 332 21.08 -3.23 16.96
CA LYS A 332 21.04 -1.76 17.09
C LYS A 332 20.50 -1.08 15.83
N MET A 333 20.84 -1.62 14.66
CA MET A 333 20.37 -1.13 13.36
C MET A 333 18.92 -1.54 13.11
N THR A 334 18.50 -2.73 13.55
CA THR A 334 17.08 -3.10 13.56
C THR A 334 16.25 -2.16 14.42
N LEU A 335 16.73 -1.81 15.62
CA LEU A 335 16.07 -0.82 16.48
C LEU A 335 15.98 0.56 15.80
N LEU A 336 17.06 0.99 15.13
CA LEU A 336 17.05 2.22 14.34
C LEU A 336 16.03 2.14 13.19
N ALA A 337 15.92 1.00 12.50
CA ALA A 337 14.98 0.81 11.40
C ALA A 337 13.53 0.91 11.89
N ILE A 338 13.24 0.28 13.02
CA ILE A 338 11.93 0.40 13.70
C ILE A 338 11.65 1.85 14.06
N PHE A 339 12.62 2.59 14.62
CA PHE A 339 12.45 3.99 14.97
C PHE A 339 12.16 4.88 13.73
N VAL A 340 12.91 4.66 12.64
CA VAL A 340 12.67 5.35 11.36
C VAL A 340 11.28 5.00 10.81
N ALA A 341 10.88 3.74 10.85
CA ALA A 341 9.55 3.28 10.42
C ALA A 341 8.43 3.95 11.24
N MET A 342 8.58 4.07 12.56
CA MET A 342 7.62 4.79 13.43
C MET A 342 7.48 6.26 13.03
N PHE A 343 8.58 6.91 12.65
CA PHE A 343 8.54 8.30 12.21
C PHE A 343 7.86 8.44 10.83
N LEU A 344 8.23 7.60 9.87
CA LEU A 344 7.70 7.66 8.51
C LEU A 344 6.24 7.19 8.40
N SER A 345 5.77 6.33 9.29
CA SER A 345 4.36 5.91 9.32
C SER A 345 3.40 7.02 9.77
N ILE A 346 3.85 8.04 10.53
CA ILE A 346 3.05 9.25 10.80
C ILE A 346 2.71 9.96 9.48
N LEU A 347 3.69 10.04 8.58
CA LEU A 347 3.52 10.60 7.24
C LEU A 347 2.57 9.73 6.41
N GLY A 348 2.77 8.40 6.42
CA GLY A 348 1.92 7.45 5.71
C GLY A 348 0.46 7.51 6.13
N VAL A 349 0.17 7.52 7.44
CA VAL A 349 -1.21 7.60 7.97
C VAL A 349 -1.88 8.93 7.63
N ARG A 350 -1.14 10.04 7.61
CA ARG A 350 -1.70 11.34 7.22
C ARG A 350 -2.03 11.42 5.74
N ALA A 351 -1.12 10.96 4.89
CA ALA A 351 -1.39 10.86 3.45
C ALA A 351 -2.63 9.98 3.21
N LEU A 352 -2.67 8.79 3.81
CA LEU A 352 -3.81 7.88 3.73
C LEU A 352 -5.12 8.53 4.22
N GLY A 353 -5.07 9.26 5.34
CA GLY A 353 -6.24 9.94 5.90
C GLY A 353 -6.77 11.12 5.06
N GLU A 354 -5.91 11.78 4.28
CA GLU A 354 -6.29 12.91 3.42
C GLU A 354 -6.64 12.49 1.98
N THR A 355 -5.93 11.50 1.41
CA THR A 355 -5.99 11.17 -0.02
C THR A 355 -6.34 9.71 -0.33
N ASP A 356 -6.52 8.86 0.68
CA ASP A 356 -6.76 7.41 0.52
C ASP A 356 -5.59 6.64 -0.12
N LEU A 357 -4.43 7.29 -0.26
CA LEU A 357 -3.21 6.69 -0.80
C LEU A 357 -2.09 6.71 0.23
N ASN A 358 -1.49 5.55 0.49
CA ASN A 358 -0.30 5.43 1.31
C ASN A 358 0.95 5.42 0.41
N PRO A 359 1.92 6.35 0.59
CA PRO A 359 3.17 6.38 -0.19
C PRO A 359 4.17 5.31 0.28
N VAL A 360 3.73 4.04 0.36
CA VAL A 360 4.48 2.88 0.88
C VAL A 360 5.84 2.76 0.21
N SER A 361 5.86 2.80 -1.13
CA SER A 361 7.10 2.72 -1.91
C SER A 361 8.07 3.87 -1.60
N GLY A 362 7.54 5.07 -1.33
CA GLY A 362 8.37 6.22 -1.03
C GLY A 362 8.96 6.16 0.38
N ILE A 363 8.17 5.72 1.36
CA ILE A 363 8.63 5.49 2.73
C ILE A 363 9.77 4.45 2.75
N GLY A 364 9.60 3.32 2.05
CA GLY A 364 10.63 2.29 1.95
C GLY A 364 11.94 2.81 1.33
N LYS A 365 11.85 3.60 0.25
CA LYS A 365 13.04 4.20 -0.41
C LYS A 365 13.74 5.23 0.46
N ILE A 366 13.00 6.05 1.19
CA ILE A 366 13.60 7.01 2.13
C ILE A 366 14.36 6.26 3.23
N SER A 367 13.79 5.18 3.77
CA SER A 367 14.49 4.30 4.71
C SER A 367 15.77 3.74 4.08
N GLN A 368 15.70 3.25 2.84
CA GLN A 368 16.88 2.72 2.14
C GLN A 368 17.99 3.76 1.89
N VAL A 369 17.63 5.03 1.64
CA VAL A 369 18.61 6.11 1.50
C VAL A 369 19.30 6.41 2.83
N LEU A 370 18.55 6.43 3.93
CA LEU A 370 19.11 6.62 5.27
C LEU A 370 20.06 5.47 5.65
N PHE A 371 19.64 4.23 5.42
CA PHE A 371 20.44 3.04 5.75
C PHE A 371 21.65 2.84 4.85
N ALA A 372 21.60 3.29 3.59
CA ALA A 372 22.78 3.38 2.73
C ALA A 372 23.88 4.29 3.33
N GLY A 373 23.49 5.33 4.09
CA GLY A 373 24.41 6.20 4.81
C GLY A 373 24.95 5.58 6.11
N PHE A 374 24.12 4.86 6.86
CA PHE A 374 24.54 4.24 8.14
C PHE A 374 25.35 2.95 7.97
N ILE A 375 25.05 2.14 6.94
CA ILE A 375 25.70 0.86 6.67
C ILE A 375 26.12 0.80 5.19
N PRO A 376 27.15 1.58 4.80
CA PRO A 376 27.57 1.64 3.41
C PRO A 376 28.07 0.28 2.93
N GLY A 377 27.63 -0.13 1.74
CA GLY A 377 28.06 -1.38 1.09
C GLY A 377 27.30 -2.64 1.51
N ASN A 378 26.44 -2.61 2.54
CA ASN A 378 25.60 -3.75 2.92
C ASN A 378 24.21 -3.64 2.29
N ILE A 379 24.07 -4.12 1.05
CA ILE A 379 22.83 -4.07 0.28
C ILE A 379 21.71 -4.85 0.99
N LEU A 380 22.04 -6.00 1.58
CA LEU A 380 21.07 -6.87 2.26
C LEU A 380 20.47 -6.19 3.51
N ALA A 381 21.31 -5.60 4.36
CA ALA A 381 20.84 -4.82 5.51
C ALA A 381 19.96 -3.64 5.08
N ASN A 382 20.32 -3.00 3.97
CA ASN A 382 19.55 -1.89 3.42
C ASN A 382 18.15 -2.33 2.93
N LEU A 383 18.08 -3.47 2.24
CA LEU A 383 16.81 -4.07 1.81
C LEU A 383 15.92 -4.43 2.99
N ILE A 384 16.47 -5.06 4.03
CA ILE A 384 15.73 -5.42 5.25
C ILE A 384 15.19 -4.17 5.95
N ALA A 385 16.01 -3.13 6.12
CA ALA A 385 15.58 -1.89 6.76
C ALA A 385 14.53 -1.13 5.94
N GLY A 386 14.62 -1.18 4.60
CA GLY A 386 13.56 -0.72 3.70
C GLY A 386 12.25 -1.49 3.90
N GLY A 387 12.33 -2.82 3.98
CA GLY A 387 11.17 -3.68 4.22
C GLY A 387 10.51 -3.47 5.58
N ILE A 388 11.27 -3.21 6.64
CA ILE A 388 10.72 -2.87 7.96
C ILE A 388 9.94 -1.54 7.92
N ALA A 389 10.38 -0.57 7.11
CA ALA A 389 9.69 0.72 6.97
C ALA A 389 8.49 0.66 6.02
N GLU A 390 8.53 -0.24 5.04
CA GLU A 390 7.45 -0.49 4.09
C GLU A 390 6.26 -1.20 4.73
N ALA A 391 6.54 -2.12 5.65
CA ALA A 391 5.58 -2.87 6.45
C ALA A 391 4.94 -2.02 7.56
#